data_AF-A0A923WAE4-F1
#
_entry.id   AF-A0A923WAE4-F1
#
_cell.length_a   1.000
_cell.length_b   1.000
_cell.length_c   1.000
_cell.angle_alpha   90.00
_cell.angle_beta   90.00
_cell.angle_gamma   90.00
#
_symmetry.space_group_name_H-M   'P 1'
#
loop_
_entity.id
_entity.type
_entity.pdbx_description
1 polymer ?
#
loop_
_entity_poly.entity_id
_entity_poly.type
_entity_poly.pdbx_seq_one_letter_code
_entity_poly.pdbx_strand_id
1 'polypeptide(L)'
;MKKPLLLLFVSTLLASTAVGQPLPVKKKKPAPTATEATAPGKSGTPAMPAPGTDPASTAPTATNPALPKDFDPKITTDGRATDGQKSKTAGAPAPVDKNAKNLKPSNDAYEIGKTQLEAGDAKEALIYFDKAIKLYPNNFPALLLRGRAKVERKLYPEAMADLNRAAKGMADNPDVYFWRGRAKQEQDKDKEAVVDFTKALELKPDMGEAYYWRGHSYSEMDMLRESACPDFAKAAELGSELGAKSQKKYCATKGK
;
A
#
# COMPACT_ATOMS: atom_id res chain seq x y z
N MET A 1 65.84 -12.89 17.25
CA MET A 1 65.00 -11.87 16.60
C MET A 1 64.17 -12.51 15.50
N LYS A 2 62.88 -12.77 15.73
CA LYS A 2 61.86 -13.08 14.70
C LYS A 2 60.52 -12.55 15.22
N LYS A 3 59.89 -11.60 14.52
CA LYS A 3 58.50 -11.17 14.76
C LYS A 3 57.58 -11.94 13.82
N PRO A 4 56.42 -12.45 14.24
CA PRO A 4 55.40 -12.90 13.29
C PRO A 4 54.45 -11.74 12.94
N LEU A 5 54.21 -11.64 11.64
CA LEU A 5 53.30 -10.73 10.96
C LEU A 5 51.89 -11.33 11.05
N LEU A 6 50.96 -10.64 11.72
CA LEU A 6 49.55 -11.07 11.81
C LEU A 6 48.78 -10.49 10.60
N LEU A 7 48.37 -11.37 9.69
CA LEU A 7 47.49 -11.07 8.55
C LEU A 7 46.08 -10.69 9.04
N LEU A 8 45.63 -9.49 8.68
CA LEU A 8 44.24 -9.07 8.82
C LEU A 8 43.39 -9.69 7.70
N PHE A 9 42.47 -10.58 8.07
CA PHE A 9 41.42 -11.04 7.16
C PHE A 9 40.36 -9.95 7.00
N VAL A 10 40.32 -9.36 5.80
CA VAL A 10 39.22 -8.53 5.31
C VAL A 10 38.05 -9.46 5.04
N SER A 11 36.99 -9.37 5.85
CA SER A 11 35.73 -10.07 5.58
C SER A 11 34.68 -9.05 5.14
N THR A 12 34.52 -8.94 3.83
CA THR A 12 33.46 -8.19 3.17
C THR A 12 32.17 -9.00 3.30
N LEU A 13 31.25 -8.58 4.17
CA LEU A 13 29.87 -9.07 4.14
C LEU A 13 29.14 -8.41 2.96
N LEU A 14 28.79 -9.20 1.95
CA LEU A 14 27.79 -8.79 0.96
C LEU A 14 26.41 -8.79 1.62
N ALA A 15 25.78 -7.62 1.68
CA ALA A 15 24.36 -7.50 2.01
C ALA A 15 23.54 -8.13 0.87
N SER A 16 22.82 -9.21 1.19
CA SER A 16 21.89 -9.88 0.30
C SER A 16 20.61 -9.05 0.20
N THR A 17 20.36 -8.45 -0.97
CA THR A 17 19.10 -7.78 -1.28
C THR A 17 18.01 -8.82 -1.53
N ALA A 18 17.30 -9.20 -0.47
CA ALA A 18 16.06 -9.95 -0.61
C ALA A 18 14.94 -9.00 -1.08
N VAL A 19 14.91 -8.73 -2.39
CA VAL A 19 13.74 -8.17 -3.06
C VAL A 19 12.61 -9.19 -2.90
N GLY A 20 11.54 -8.80 -2.20
CA GLY A 20 10.34 -9.60 -2.03
C GLY A 20 9.80 -10.07 -3.37
N GLN A 21 9.93 -11.37 -3.63
CA GLN A 21 9.35 -11.99 -4.81
C GLN A 21 7.82 -11.87 -4.74
N PRO A 22 7.15 -11.48 -5.85
CA PRO A 22 5.69 -11.50 -5.88
C PRO A 22 5.18 -12.94 -5.73
N LEU A 23 4.25 -13.13 -4.80
CA LEU A 23 3.58 -14.41 -4.56
C LEU A 23 2.73 -14.84 -5.77
N PRO A 24 2.54 -16.15 -5.98
CA PRO A 24 1.71 -16.66 -7.07
C PRO A 24 0.24 -16.27 -6.91
N VAL A 25 -0.32 -15.62 -7.93
CA VAL A 25 -1.75 -15.35 -8.08
C VAL A 25 -2.51 -16.68 -8.00
N LYS A 26 -3.37 -16.84 -6.98
CA LYS A 26 -4.26 -18.00 -6.88
C LYS A 26 -5.28 -17.91 -8.01
N LYS A 27 -5.18 -18.82 -9.00
CA LYS A 27 -6.17 -18.94 -10.08
C LYS A 27 -7.53 -19.32 -9.46
N LYS A 28 -8.46 -18.37 -9.39
CA LYS A 28 -9.85 -18.64 -9.05
C LYS A 28 -10.50 -19.38 -10.23
N LYS A 29 -11.17 -20.49 -9.95
CA LYS A 29 -11.88 -21.32 -10.92
C LYS A 29 -13.00 -20.48 -11.58
N PRO A 30 -13.16 -20.49 -12.91
CA PRO A 30 -14.20 -19.70 -13.56
C PRO A 30 -15.59 -20.17 -13.10
N ALA A 31 -16.43 -19.21 -12.71
CA ALA A 31 -17.86 -19.44 -12.51
C ALA A 31 -18.55 -19.58 -13.89
N PRO A 32 -19.63 -20.38 -14.00
CA PRO A 32 -20.22 -20.73 -15.29
C PRO A 32 -20.84 -19.53 -16.00
N THR A 33 -20.54 -19.42 -17.29
CA THR A 33 -21.12 -18.49 -18.26
C THR A 33 -22.63 -18.70 -18.41
N ALA A 34 -23.41 -17.62 -18.24
CA ALA A 34 -24.79 -17.56 -18.71
C ALA A 34 -24.83 -17.01 -20.15
N THR A 35 -25.60 -17.69 -20.97
CA THR A 35 -25.85 -17.53 -22.41
C THR A 35 -26.65 -16.28 -22.78
N GLU A 36 -26.17 -15.61 -23.84
CA GLU A 36 -26.87 -15.16 -25.06
C GLU A 36 -28.18 -14.35 -24.99
N ALA A 37 -28.17 -13.16 -25.61
CA ALA A 37 -29.23 -12.68 -26.50
C ALA A 37 -28.70 -11.62 -27.47
N THR A 38 -29.26 -11.60 -28.68
CA THR A 38 -28.64 -11.16 -29.94
C THR A 38 -29.40 -9.97 -30.58
N ALA A 39 -28.65 -9.06 -31.23
CA ALA A 39 -28.96 -8.22 -32.42
C ALA A 39 -29.87 -6.95 -32.31
N PRO A 40 -29.92 -6.04 -33.35
CA PRO A 40 -28.82 -5.44 -34.15
C PRO A 40 -29.00 -3.92 -34.54
N GLY A 41 -27.93 -3.29 -35.08
CA GLY A 41 -27.95 -2.14 -36.03
C GLY A 41 -27.77 -0.73 -35.40
N LYS A 42 -27.06 0.27 -35.98
CA LYS A 42 -26.61 0.58 -37.35
C LYS A 42 -25.40 1.54 -37.35
N SER A 43 -24.75 1.53 -38.52
CA SER A 43 -23.72 2.39 -39.14
C SER A 43 -23.79 3.91 -38.94
N GLY A 44 -22.61 4.55 -38.85
CA GLY A 44 -22.39 5.94 -39.25
C GLY A 44 -20.98 6.48 -38.88
N THR A 45 -20.14 6.73 -39.87
CA THR A 45 -18.89 7.54 -39.82
C THR A 45 -18.76 8.28 -41.16
N PRO A 46 -17.89 9.29 -41.32
CA PRO A 46 -17.44 10.33 -40.38
C PRO A 46 -17.50 11.75 -41.00
N ALA A 47 -17.28 12.81 -40.22
CA ALA A 47 -16.97 14.15 -40.76
C ALA A 47 -15.86 14.82 -39.95
N MET A 48 -14.76 15.16 -40.65
CA MET A 48 -13.72 16.09 -40.21
C MET A 48 -14.20 17.54 -40.32
N PRO A 49 -13.58 18.47 -39.58
CA PRO A 49 -12.85 19.51 -40.30
C PRO A 49 -11.41 19.72 -39.78
N ALA A 50 -10.60 20.34 -40.64
CA ALA A 50 -9.18 20.63 -40.50
C ALA A 50 -8.92 22.01 -39.80
N PRO A 51 -7.69 22.57 -39.80
CA PRO A 51 -6.88 22.77 -38.60
C PRO A 51 -6.73 24.25 -38.18
N GLY A 52 -6.42 24.50 -36.91
CA GLY A 52 -5.85 25.79 -36.51
C GLY A 52 -5.90 26.10 -35.02
N THR A 53 -4.75 26.58 -34.54
CA THR A 53 -4.45 27.24 -33.25
C THR A 53 -4.07 26.36 -32.07
N ASP A 54 -2.79 26.46 -31.70
CA ASP A 54 -2.13 25.84 -30.56
C ASP A 54 -2.85 26.13 -29.23
N PRO A 55 -2.98 25.14 -28.33
CA PRO A 55 -3.07 25.42 -26.92
C PRO A 55 -1.83 24.91 -26.19
N ALA A 56 -1.32 25.80 -25.35
CA ALA A 56 -0.30 25.59 -24.36
C ALA A 56 -0.41 24.23 -23.64
N SER A 57 0.78 23.70 -23.31
CA SER A 57 1.05 22.66 -22.34
C SER A 57 0.02 22.62 -21.21
N THR A 58 -0.96 21.73 -21.36
CA THR A 58 -1.84 21.29 -20.29
C THR A 58 -1.46 19.86 -20.03
N ALA A 59 -0.62 19.65 -19.02
CA ALA A 59 -0.46 18.33 -18.43
C ALA A 59 -1.85 17.83 -18.03
N PRO A 60 -2.29 16.63 -18.44
CA PRO A 60 -3.59 16.12 -18.07
C PRO A 60 -3.60 15.94 -16.54
N THR A 61 -4.45 16.71 -15.86
CA THR A 61 -4.82 16.44 -14.47
C THR A 61 -5.41 15.04 -14.45
N ALA A 62 -4.64 14.06 -13.94
CA ALA A 62 -5.06 12.68 -13.82
C ALA A 62 -6.24 12.63 -12.82
N THR A 63 -7.46 12.79 -13.33
CA THR A 63 -8.66 12.48 -12.58
C THR A 63 -8.66 10.98 -12.34
N ASN A 64 -8.38 10.60 -11.08
CA ASN A 64 -8.49 9.21 -10.63
C ASN A 64 -9.85 8.66 -11.09
N PRO A 65 -9.90 7.50 -11.77
CA PRO A 65 -11.17 6.92 -12.16
C PRO A 65 -12.02 6.74 -10.89
N ALA A 66 -13.25 7.26 -10.94
CA ALA A 66 -14.17 7.17 -9.82
C ALA A 66 -14.38 5.69 -9.47
N LEU A 67 -14.35 5.38 -8.17
CA LEU A 67 -14.81 4.09 -7.66
C LEU A 67 -16.17 3.75 -8.28
N PRO A 68 -16.50 2.46 -8.51
CA PRO A 68 -17.80 2.05 -9.02
C PRO A 68 -18.93 2.78 -8.28
N LYS A 69 -19.98 3.23 -8.98
CA LYS A 69 -21.05 4.08 -8.39
C LYS A 69 -21.75 3.44 -7.18
N ASP A 70 -21.63 2.13 -7.01
CA ASP A 70 -22.16 1.37 -5.88
C ASP A 70 -21.21 1.36 -4.67
N PHE A 71 -20.07 2.06 -4.75
CA PHE A 71 -19.14 2.26 -3.64
C PHE A 71 -19.61 3.43 -2.80
N ASP A 72 -20.25 3.12 -1.67
CA ASP A 72 -20.54 4.11 -0.64
C ASP A 72 -19.34 4.21 0.33
N PRO A 73 -18.53 5.29 0.29
CA PRO A 73 -17.41 5.48 1.22
C PRO A 73 -17.85 5.61 2.69
N LYS A 74 -19.16 5.77 2.97
CA LYS A 74 -19.70 5.83 4.33
C LYS A 74 -19.99 4.47 4.97
N ILE A 75 -19.97 3.34 4.26
CA ILE A 75 -20.24 2.00 4.86
C ILE A 75 -18.98 1.38 5.48
N THR A 76 -18.14 2.18 6.14
CA THR A 76 -16.98 1.65 6.90
C THR A 76 -17.13 1.82 8.41
N THR A 77 -18.32 2.17 8.89
CA THR A 77 -18.64 2.19 10.32
C THR A 77 -19.79 1.24 10.70
N ASP A 78 -19.90 0.09 10.06
CA ASP A 78 -20.72 -0.96 10.65
C ASP A 78 -19.87 -1.76 11.63
N GLY A 79 -19.89 -1.27 12.86
CA GLY A 79 -19.59 -2.04 14.06
C GLY A 79 -20.59 -3.19 14.23
N ARG A 80 -20.60 -4.14 13.29
CA ARG A 80 -21.24 -5.43 13.52
C ARG A 80 -20.27 -6.27 14.33
N ALA A 81 -20.40 -6.13 15.65
CA ALA A 81 -19.96 -7.12 16.60
C ALA A 81 -20.47 -8.50 16.13
N THR A 82 -19.58 -9.36 15.67
CA THR A 82 -19.84 -10.79 15.72
C THR A 82 -19.57 -11.22 17.15
N ASP A 83 -20.64 -11.55 17.85
CA ASP A 83 -20.60 -12.18 19.16
C ASP A 83 -19.60 -13.35 19.18
N GLY A 84 -18.90 -13.48 20.30
CA GLY A 84 -18.49 -14.80 20.77
C GLY A 84 -17.02 -15.20 20.67
N GLN A 85 -16.07 -14.34 21.07
CA GLN A 85 -14.90 -14.86 21.80
C GLN A 85 -14.37 -13.83 22.79
N LYS A 86 -14.61 -14.09 24.08
CA LYS A 86 -14.11 -13.31 25.22
C LYS A 86 -12.57 -13.35 25.22
N SER A 87 -11.93 -12.35 24.63
CA SER A 87 -10.57 -11.95 25.01
C SER A 87 -10.70 -10.93 26.13
N LYS A 88 -10.25 -11.31 27.33
CA LYS A 88 -10.24 -10.43 28.50
C LYS A 88 -9.21 -9.31 28.30
N THR A 89 -9.63 -8.12 28.76
CA THR A 89 -8.84 -6.90 29.00
C THR A 89 -8.26 -6.16 27.79
N ALA A 90 -9.07 -5.26 27.21
CA ALA A 90 -8.58 -4.02 26.61
C ALA A 90 -9.10 -2.86 27.46
N GLY A 91 -8.20 -2.24 28.23
CA GLY A 91 -8.50 -0.97 28.91
C GLY A 91 -8.85 0.10 27.88
N ALA A 92 -9.76 1.00 28.23
CA ALA A 92 -10.17 2.11 27.37
C ALA A 92 -8.95 2.87 26.81
N PRO A 93 -8.97 3.31 25.53
CA PRO A 93 -7.87 4.07 24.99
C PRO A 93 -7.68 5.36 25.79
N ALA A 94 -6.45 5.60 26.25
CA ALA A 94 -6.07 6.84 26.91
C ALA A 94 -6.44 8.05 26.02
N PRO A 95 -6.87 9.18 26.62
CA PRO A 95 -7.26 10.36 25.88
C PRO A 95 -6.14 10.82 24.94
N VAL A 96 -6.55 11.30 23.76
CA VAL A 96 -5.66 11.79 22.71
C VAL A 96 -5.08 13.13 23.17
N ASP A 97 -3.85 13.10 23.68
CA ASP A 97 -3.11 14.33 23.94
C ASP A 97 -2.59 14.90 22.62
N LYS A 98 -3.21 16.00 22.19
CA LYS A 98 -2.87 16.75 20.97
C LYS A 98 -1.57 17.56 21.11
N ASN A 99 -0.98 17.60 22.30
CA ASN A 99 0.24 18.35 22.63
C ASN A 99 1.47 17.44 22.83
N ALA A 100 1.60 16.37 22.03
CA ALA A 100 2.77 15.47 22.00
C ALA A 100 4.09 16.13 21.49
N LYS A 101 4.27 17.44 21.69
CA LYS A 101 5.39 18.23 21.16
C LYS A 101 6.67 18.17 22.00
N ASN A 102 6.72 17.44 23.11
CA ASN A 102 7.92 17.35 23.98
C ASN A 102 8.18 15.93 24.51
N LEU A 103 8.40 14.94 23.63
CA LEU A 103 8.88 13.61 24.06
C LEU A 103 10.32 13.35 23.62
N LYS A 104 11.24 13.32 24.59
CA LYS A 104 12.56 12.67 24.50
C LYS A 104 12.80 11.94 25.83
N PRO A 105 13.19 10.65 25.90
CA PRO A 105 13.45 9.66 24.85
C PRO A 105 12.39 8.53 24.82
N SER A 106 11.59 8.55 23.75
CA SER A 106 11.21 7.32 23.04
C SER A 106 12.24 6.93 21.98
N ASN A 107 13.29 7.74 21.80
CA ASN A 107 14.29 7.59 20.74
C ASN A 107 14.99 6.23 20.77
N ASP A 108 15.46 5.71 21.91
CA ASP A 108 16.33 4.52 21.83
C ASP A 108 15.58 3.29 21.29
N ALA A 109 14.41 2.96 21.85
CA ALA A 109 13.65 1.81 21.38
C ALA A 109 13.01 2.05 19.99
N TYR A 110 12.48 3.24 19.73
CA TYR A 110 11.92 3.54 18.41
C TYR A 110 12.99 3.52 17.31
N GLU A 111 14.13 4.20 17.53
CA GLU A 111 15.21 4.27 16.56
C GLU A 111 15.86 2.90 16.35
N ILE A 112 16.08 2.10 17.40
CA ILE A 112 16.56 0.72 17.22
C ILE A 112 15.55 -0.09 16.42
N GLY A 113 14.26 -0.02 16.76
CA GLY A 113 13.22 -0.72 16.00
C GLY A 113 13.21 -0.32 14.52
N LYS A 114 13.34 0.97 14.23
CA LYS A 114 13.46 1.49 12.87
C LYS A 114 14.71 0.97 12.16
N THR A 115 15.88 1.04 12.80
CA THR A 115 17.14 0.50 12.23
C THR A 115 17.04 -0.99 11.94
N GLN A 116 16.43 -1.78 12.82
CA GLN A 116 16.23 -3.20 12.58
C GLN A 116 15.28 -3.45 11.41
N LEU A 117 14.20 -2.66 11.30
CA LEU A 117 13.28 -2.77 10.17
C LEU A 117 13.95 -2.39 8.85
N GLU A 118 14.78 -1.36 8.84
CA GLU A 118 15.59 -0.95 7.68
C GLU A 118 16.64 -2.01 7.31
N ALA A 119 17.17 -2.74 8.29
CA ALA A 119 18.04 -3.89 8.08
C ALA A 119 17.28 -5.15 7.61
N GLY A 120 15.96 -5.11 7.51
CA GLY A 120 15.11 -6.23 7.12
C GLY A 120 14.79 -7.21 8.25
N ASP A 121 15.24 -6.95 9.49
CA ASP A 121 14.89 -7.74 10.66
C ASP A 121 13.57 -7.24 11.27
N ALA A 122 12.48 -7.51 10.56
CA ALA A 122 11.14 -7.18 11.03
C ALA A 122 10.80 -7.87 12.37
N LYS A 123 11.41 -9.02 12.69
CA LYS A 123 11.14 -9.72 13.95
C LYS A 123 11.73 -8.95 15.13
N GLU A 124 13.00 -8.55 15.02
CA GLU A 124 13.66 -7.77 16.06
C GLU A 124 13.06 -6.37 16.17
N ALA A 125 12.71 -5.75 15.04
CA ALA A 125 12.03 -4.46 15.01
C ALA A 125 10.75 -4.44 15.87
N LEU A 126 9.93 -5.49 15.80
CA LEU A 126 8.70 -5.61 16.57
C LEU A 126 8.95 -5.55 18.09
N ILE A 127 10.01 -6.19 18.59
CA ILE A 127 10.36 -6.18 20.01
C ILE A 127 10.61 -4.75 20.49
N TYR A 128 11.33 -3.97 19.70
CA TYR A 128 11.68 -2.60 20.03
C TYR A 128 10.51 -1.64 19.86
N PHE A 129 9.66 -1.82 18.85
CA PHE A 129 8.42 -1.04 18.75
C PHE A 129 7.45 -1.35 19.88
N ASP A 130 7.35 -2.59 20.33
CA ASP A 130 6.54 -2.96 21.50
C ASP A 130 7.04 -2.24 22.76
N LYS A 131 8.36 -2.17 22.97
CA LYS A 131 8.96 -1.38 24.05
C LYS A 131 8.61 0.11 23.92
N ALA A 132 8.75 0.68 22.72
CA ALA A 132 8.46 2.09 22.48
C ALA A 132 6.99 2.43 22.76
N ILE A 133 6.06 1.59 22.31
CA ILE A 133 4.60 1.79 22.48
C ILE A 133 4.16 1.50 23.90
N LYS A 134 4.82 0.58 24.62
CA LYS A 134 4.56 0.34 26.05
C LYS A 134 4.88 1.57 26.89
N LEU A 135 5.98 2.27 26.59
CA LEU A 135 6.37 3.50 27.27
C LEU A 135 5.50 4.68 26.83
N TYR A 136 5.19 4.74 25.54
CA TYR A 136 4.46 5.84 24.92
C TYR A 136 3.36 5.30 24.01
N PRO A 137 2.16 5.03 24.55
CA PRO A 137 1.08 4.40 23.79
C PRO A 137 0.71 5.15 22.52
N ASN A 138 0.84 6.47 22.50
CA ASN A 138 0.51 7.35 21.37
C ASN A 138 1.74 7.74 20.53
N ASN A 139 2.83 6.95 20.58
CA ASN A 139 3.92 7.10 19.61
C ASN A 139 3.44 6.62 18.23
N PHE A 140 2.80 7.52 17.48
CA PHE A 140 2.22 7.23 16.17
C PHE A 140 3.26 6.80 15.12
N PRO A 141 4.48 7.38 15.06
CA PRO A 141 5.54 6.86 14.21
C PRO A 141 5.91 5.41 14.52
N ALA A 142 6.04 5.05 15.81
CA ALA A 142 6.29 3.67 16.20
C ALA A 142 5.13 2.74 15.84
N LEU A 143 3.87 3.19 15.99
CA LEU A 143 2.69 2.44 15.56
C LEU A 143 2.68 2.21 14.05
N LEU A 144 3.02 3.22 13.25
CA LEU A 144 3.15 3.09 11.80
C LEU A 144 4.18 2.03 11.42
N LEU A 145 5.41 2.14 11.94
CA LEU A 145 6.49 1.21 11.60
C LEU A 145 6.25 -0.20 12.15
N ARG A 146 5.62 -0.33 13.33
CA ARG A 146 5.15 -1.64 13.83
C ARG A 146 4.09 -2.25 12.94
N GLY A 147 3.14 -1.43 12.47
CA GLY A 147 2.13 -1.82 11.50
C GLY A 147 2.74 -2.34 10.21
N ARG A 148 3.70 -1.61 9.63
CA ARG A 148 4.49 -2.05 8.48
C ARG A 148 5.20 -3.40 8.75
N ALA A 149 5.95 -3.50 9.85
CA ALA A 149 6.66 -4.73 10.21
C ALA A 149 5.68 -5.92 10.34
N LYS A 150 4.49 -5.71 10.90
CA LYS A 150 3.43 -6.72 10.97
C LYS A 150 2.89 -7.12 9.60
N VAL A 151 2.73 -6.17 8.66
CA VAL A 151 2.37 -6.50 7.26
C VAL A 151 3.44 -7.37 6.61
N GLU A 152 4.72 -7.02 6.73
CA GLU A 152 5.84 -7.82 6.20
C GLU A 152 5.89 -9.23 6.82
N ARG A 153 5.43 -9.35 8.06
CA ARG A 153 5.29 -10.62 8.80
C ARG A 153 3.95 -11.33 8.60
N LYS A 154 3.06 -10.79 7.76
CA LYS A 154 1.70 -11.32 7.48
C LYS A 154 0.74 -11.35 8.67
N LEU A 155 0.99 -10.50 9.67
CA LEU A 155 0.15 -10.30 10.86
C LEU A 155 -0.86 -9.17 10.58
N TYR A 156 -1.72 -9.37 9.59
CA TYR A 156 -2.55 -8.31 9.02
C TYR A 156 -3.60 -7.73 9.99
N PRO A 157 -4.34 -8.54 10.80
CA PRO A 157 -5.27 -7.99 11.78
C PRO A 157 -4.59 -7.10 12.83
N GLU A 158 -3.42 -7.51 13.32
CA GLU A 158 -2.64 -6.75 14.29
C GLU A 158 -2.00 -5.51 13.67
N ALA A 159 -1.62 -5.57 12.39
CA ALA A 159 -1.15 -4.42 11.63
C ALA A 159 -2.27 -3.37 11.51
N MET A 160 -3.49 -3.80 11.17
CA MET A 160 -4.65 -2.92 11.04
C MET A 160 -4.94 -2.16 12.34
N ALA A 161 -4.82 -2.81 13.50
CA ALA A 161 -5.00 -2.15 14.79
C ALA A 161 -4.01 -0.99 14.99
N ASP A 162 -2.75 -1.19 14.62
CA ASP A 162 -1.71 -0.16 14.75
C ASP A 162 -1.88 0.95 13.72
N LEU A 163 -2.12 0.59 12.46
CA LEU A 163 -2.27 1.54 11.36
C LEU A 163 -3.53 2.41 11.52
N ASN A 164 -4.61 1.87 12.08
CA ASN A 164 -5.79 2.66 12.43
C ASN A 164 -5.52 3.67 13.55
N ARG A 165 -4.65 3.33 14.50
CA ARG A 165 -4.24 4.28 15.56
C ARG A 165 -3.28 5.34 15.00
N ALA A 166 -2.33 4.93 14.16
CA ALA A 166 -1.44 5.85 13.47
C ALA A 166 -2.22 6.87 12.61
N ALA A 167 -3.25 6.42 11.89
CA ALA A 167 -4.10 7.30 11.06
C ALA A 167 -4.83 8.40 11.84
N LYS A 168 -5.11 8.18 13.14
CA LYS A 168 -5.71 9.21 14.00
C LYS A 168 -4.72 10.31 14.37
N GLY A 169 -3.45 9.98 14.52
CA GLY A 169 -2.40 10.90 14.97
C GLY A 169 -1.55 11.49 13.84
N MET A 170 -1.56 10.85 12.67
CA MET A 170 -0.76 11.19 11.49
C MET A 170 -1.64 11.17 10.24
N ALA A 171 -2.76 11.90 10.28
CA ALA A 171 -3.78 11.86 9.25
C ALA A 171 -3.34 12.43 7.89
N ASP A 172 -2.24 13.19 7.87
CA ASP A 172 -1.59 13.78 6.70
C ASP A 172 -0.35 12.99 6.23
N ASN A 173 -0.02 11.88 6.90
CA ASN A 173 1.10 11.04 6.50
C ASN A 173 0.65 9.98 5.46
N PRO A 174 1.17 10.01 4.22
CA PRO A 174 0.75 9.09 3.16
C PRO A 174 1.12 7.62 3.44
N ASP A 175 2.22 7.36 4.14
CA ASP A 175 2.70 6.00 4.43
C ASP A 175 1.72 5.24 5.32
N VAL A 176 1.00 5.94 6.21
CA VAL A 176 -0.03 5.33 7.05
C VAL A 176 -1.12 4.69 6.20
N TYR A 177 -1.61 5.42 5.20
CA TYR A 177 -2.64 4.91 4.31
C TYR A 177 -2.09 3.88 3.35
N PHE A 178 -0.87 4.06 2.84
CA PHE A 178 -0.20 3.06 2.01
C PHE A 178 -0.12 1.70 2.72
N TRP A 179 0.42 1.65 3.94
CA TRP A 179 0.56 0.39 4.68
C TRP A 179 -0.78 -0.18 5.12
N ARG A 180 -1.78 0.66 5.40
CA ARG A 180 -3.15 0.20 5.70
C ARG A 180 -3.82 -0.41 4.46
N GLY A 181 -3.63 0.19 3.29
CA GLY A 181 -4.06 -0.35 2.00
C GLY A 181 -3.40 -1.69 1.73
N ARG A 182 -2.09 -1.81 1.90
CA ARG A 182 -1.36 -3.09 1.80
C ARG A 182 -1.93 -4.16 2.73
N ALA A 183 -2.16 -3.83 4.01
CA ALA A 183 -2.74 -4.77 4.97
C ALA A 183 -4.14 -5.25 4.57
N LYS A 184 -4.97 -4.37 3.99
CA LYS A 184 -6.31 -4.71 3.50
C LYS A 184 -6.25 -5.57 2.24
N GLN A 185 -5.40 -5.22 1.28
CA GLN A 185 -5.23 -5.98 0.05
C GLN A 185 -4.84 -7.44 0.35
N GLU A 186 -3.94 -7.65 1.30
CA GLU A 186 -3.51 -9.00 1.72
C GLU A 186 -4.59 -9.78 2.50
N GLN A 187 -5.69 -9.12 2.87
CA GLN A 187 -6.90 -9.71 3.43
C GLN A 187 -8.03 -9.84 2.40
N ASP A 188 -7.71 -9.74 1.10
CA ASP A 188 -8.67 -9.77 -0.02
C ASP A 188 -9.72 -8.64 0.05
N LYS A 189 -9.37 -7.51 0.66
CA LYS A 189 -10.21 -6.30 0.81
C LYS A 189 -9.79 -5.22 -0.19
N ASP A 190 -9.81 -5.56 -1.48
CA ASP A 190 -9.29 -4.70 -2.56
C ASP A 190 -10.03 -3.37 -2.67
N LYS A 191 -11.35 -3.34 -2.47
CA LYS A 191 -12.15 -2.11 -2.49
C LYS A 191 -11.68 -1.12 -1.42
N GLU A 192 -11.54 -1.60 -0.18
CA GLU A 192 -11.08 -0.78 0.94
C GLU A 192 -9.60 -0.42 0.84
N ALA A 193 -8.79 -1.24 0.16
CA ALA A 193 -7.39 -0.96 -0.12
C ALA A 193 -7.25 0.19 -1.14
N VAL A 194 -8.06 0.20 -2.21
CA VAL A 194 -8.08 1.28 -3.20
C VAL A 194 -8.38 2.64 -2.56
N VAL A 195 -9.29 2.70 -1.58
CA VAL A 195 -9.56 3.94 -0.83
C VAL A 195 -8.30 4.45 -0.14
N ASP A 196 -7.58 3.56 0.53
CA ASP A 196 -6.38 3.93 1.27
C ASP A 196 -5.23 4.31 0.34
N PHE A 197 -5.00 3.57 -0.74
CA PHE A 197 -4.00 3.96 -1.74
C PHE A 197 -4.35 5.28 -2.42
N THR A 198 -5.62 5.52 -2.71
CA THR A 198 -6.07 6.81 -3.22
C THR A 198 -5.80 7.93 -2.22
N LYS A 199 -6.05 7.69 -0.92
CA LYS A 199 -5.71 8.68 0.10
C LYS A 199 -4.21 8.95 0.20
N ALA A 200 -3.38 7.90 0.09
CA ALA A 200 -1.93 8.04 0.05
C ALA A 200 -1.49 8.90 -1.16
N LEU A 201 -2.09 8.68 -2.34
CA LEU A 201 -1.81 9.41 -3.56
C LEU A 201 -2.34 10.86 -3.57
N GLU A 202 -3.44 11.14 -2.87
CA GLU A 202 -3.88 12.53 -2.61
C GLU A 202 -2.86 13.31 -1.78
N LEU A 203 -2.25 12.64 -0.79
CA LEU A 203 -1.25 13.25 0.10
C LEU A 203 0.14 13.30 -0.54
N LYS A 204 0.48 12.31 -1.37
CA LYS A 204 1.75 12.20 -2.08
C LYS A 204 1.55 11.65 -3.50
N PRO A 205 1.35 12.53 -4.50
CA PRO A 205 1.03 12.12 -5.87
C PRO A 205 2.16 11.44 -6.65
N ASP A 206 3.41 11.47 -6.15
CA ASP A 206 4.58 10.85 -6.78
C ASP A 206 4.94 9.48 -6.17
N MET A 207 4.05 8.87 -5.39
CA MET A 207 4.28 7.56 -4.76
C MET A 207 4.02 6.41 -5.75
N GLY A 208 5.05 6.04 -6.54
CA GLY A 208 4.97 5.00 -7.56
C GLY A 208 4.49 3.63 -7.02
N GLU A 209 4.88 3.26 -5.81
CA GLU A 209 4.41 2.02 -5.17
C GLU A 209 2.91 2.06 -4.89
N ALA A 210 2.34 3.19 -4.49
CA ALA A 210 0.91 3.31 -4.24
C ALA A 210 0.10 3.15 -5.52
N TYR A 211 0.56 3.72 -6.63
CA TYR A 211 -0.04 3.45 -7.95
C TYR A 211 0.03 1.96 -8.30
N TYR A 212 1.18 1.32 -8.12
CA TYR A 212 1.32 -0.12 -8.42
C TYR A 212 0.33 -0.97 -7.62
N TRP A 213 0.25 -0.77 -6.30
CA TRP A 213 -0.61 -1.58 -5.44
C TRP A 213 -2.09 -1.26 -5.61
N ARG A 214 -2.44 0.00 -5.93
CA ARG A 214 -3.81 0.36 -6.32
C ARG A 214 -4.21 -0.29 -7.64
N GLY A 215 -3.32 -0.26 -8.63
CA GLY A 215 -3.51 -0.96 -9.90
C GLY A 215 -3.67 -2.46 -9.73
N HIS A 216 -2.90 -3.08 -8.84
CA HIS A 216 -3.07 -4.49 -8.50
C HIS A 216 -4.45 -4.75 -7.88
N SER A 217 -4.89 -3.91 -6.95
CA SER A 217 -6.23 -4.04 -6.32
C SER A 217 -7.35 -3.89 -7.36
N TYR A 218 -7.22 -2.95 -8.31
CA TYR A 218 -8.15 -2.84 -9.44
C TYR A 218 -8.16 -4.09 -10.32
N SER A 219 -7.01 -4.72 -10.55
CA SER A 219 -6.92 -5.96 -11.33
C SER A 219 -7.63 -7.13 -10.64
N GLU A 220 -7.54 -7.24 -9.30
CA GLU A 220 -8.28 -8.28 -8.54
C GLU A 220 -9.80 -8.05 -8.58
N MET A 221 -10.23 -6.82 -8.88
CA MET A 221 -11.63 -6.46 -9.10
C MET A 221 -12.06 -6.51 -10.58
N ASP A 222 -11.26 -7.12 -11.46
CA ASP A 222 -11.48 -7.22 -12.91
C ASP A 222 -11.56 -5.86 -13.65
N MET A 223 -11.11 -4.76 -13.02
CA MET A 223 -11.08 -3.41 -13.58
C MET A 223 -9.77 -3.11 -14.31
N LEU A 224 -9.39 -4.00 -15.24
CA LEU A 224 -8.05 -4.02 -15.80
C LEU A 224 -7.75 -2.81 -16.69
N ARG A 225 -8.57 -2.54 -17.71
CA ARG A 225 -8.26 -1.54 -18.74
C ARG A 225 -8.47 -0.12 -18.25
N GLU A 226 -9.60 0.13 -17.59
CA GLU A 226 -10.08 1.45 -17.22
C GLU A 226 -9.40 1.99 -15.95
N SER A 227 -8.79 1.11 -15.12
CA SER A 227 -8.25 1.51 -13.82
C SER A 227 -6.86 0.94 -13.54
N ALA A 228 -6.67 -0.38 -13.62
CA ALA A 228 -5.38 -0.98 -13.29
C ALA A 228 -4.25 -0.57 -14.25
N CYS A 229 -4.52 -0.56 -15.57
CA CYS A 229 -3.52 -0.23 -16.57
C CYS A 229 -3.00 1.21 -16.51
N PRO A 230 -3.86 2.24 -16.34
CA PRO A 230 -3.41 3.60 -16.06
C PRO A 230 -2.51 3.69 -14.82
N ASP A 231 -2.88 3.00 -13.74
CA ASP A 231 -2.09 2.98 -12.51
C ASP A 231 -0.73 2.28 -12.69
N PHE A 232 -0.68 1.15 -13.40
CA PHE A 232 0.59 0.48 -13.73
C PHE A 232 1.48 1.35 -14.62
N ALA A 233 0.90 2.06 -15.58
CA ALA A 233 1.63 3.01 -16.43
C ALA A 233 2.21 4.17 -15.62
N LYS A 234 1.41 4.75 -14.71
CA LYS A 234 1.89 5.83 -13.85
C LYS A 234 2.96 5.37 -12.87
N ALA A 235 2.80 4.17 -12.30
CA ALA A 235 3.83 3.55 -11.48
C ALA A 235 5.14 3.37 -12.25
N ALA A 236 5.09 2.91 -13.51
CA ALA A 236 6.26 2.75 -14.37
C ALA A 236 6.94 4.09 -14.68
N GLU A 237 6.15 5.13 -14.99
CA GLU A 237 6.65 6.50 -15.20
C GLU A 237 7.39 7.04 -13.97
N LEU A 238 6.91 6.71 -12.77
CA LEU A 238 7.52 7.06 -11.49
C LEU A 238 8.67 6.10 -11.08
N GLY A 239 9.13 5.24 -11.99
CA GLY A 239 10.30 4.37 -11.76
C GLY A 239 9.99 3.02 -11.11
N SER A 240 8.72 2.65 -10.91
CA SER A 240 8.36 1.33 -10.37
C SER A 240 8.61 0.22 -11.40
N GLU A 241 9.61 -0.62 -11.14
CA GLU A 241 9.88 -1.81 -11.96
C GLU A 241 8.67 -2.77 -11.99
N LEU A 242 7.96 -2.89 -10.85
CA LEU A 242 6.75 -3.72 -10.75
C LEU A 242 5.61 -3.14 -11.60
N GLY A 243 5.45 -1.82 -11.62
CA GLY A 243 4.52 -1.12 -12.51
C GLY A 243 4.82 -1.42 -13.97
N ALA A 244 6.08 -1.24 -14.40
CA ALA A 244 6.51 -1.48 -15.78
C ALA A 244 6.29 -2.95 -16.21
N LYS A 245 6.63 -3.91 -15.34
CA LYS A 245 6.39 -5.34 -15.59
C LYS A 245 4.90 -5.64 -15.73
N SER A 246 4.07 -5.08 -14.85
CA SER A 246 2.62 -5.32 -14.85
C SER A 246 1.95 -4.69 -16.06
N GLN A 247 2.35 -3.47 -16.44
CA GLN A 247 1.90 -2.80 -17.64
C GLN A 247 2.23 -3.64 -18.88
N LYS A 248 3.47 -4.12 -19.04
CA LYS A 248 3.87 -4.97 -20.17
C LYS A 248 3.09 -6.28 -20.21
N LYS A 249 2.87 -6.90 -19.05
CA LYS A 249 2.22 -8.21 -18.94
C LYS A 249 0.72 -8.16 -19.21
N TYR A 250 0.02 -7.15 -18.68
CA TYR A 250 -1.44 -7.14 -18.65
C TYR A 250 -2.07 -6.08 -19.56
N CYS A 251 -1.33 -5.02 -19.90
CA CYS A 251 -1.88 -3.82 -20.55
C CYS A 251 -1.43 -3.62 -22.00
N ALA A 252 -0.52 -4.46 -22.49
CA ALA A 252 -0.10 -4.42 -23.88
C ALA A 252 -1.24 -4.93 -24.78
N THR A 253 -2.07 -4.02 -25.28
CA THR A 253 -2.92 -4.31 -26.45
C THR A 253 -2.05 -4.22 -27.70
N LYS A 254 -1.97 -5.33 -28.46
CA LYS A 254 -1.49 -5.27 -29.83
C LYS A 254 -2.39 -4.28 -30.59
N GLY A 255 -1.77 -3.34 -31.30
CA GLY A 255 -2.46 -2.39 -32.15
C GLY A 255 -3.48 -3.11 -33.05
N LYS A 256 -4.69 -2.57 -33.07
CA LYS A 256 -5.62 -2.81 -34.17
C LYS A 256 -5.34 -1.78 -35.25
#